data_AF-A0A6N7LQD5-F1
#
_entry.id   AF-A0A6N7LQD5-F1
#
_cell.length_a   1.000
_cell.length_b   1.000
_cell.length_c   1.000
_cell.angle_alpha   90.00
_cell.angle_beta   90.00
_cell.angle_gamma   90.00
#
_symmetry.space_group_name_H-M   'P 1'
#
loop_
_entity.id
_entity.type
_entity.pdbx_description
1 polymer ?
#
loop_
_entity_poly.entity_id
_entity_poly.type
_entity_poly.pdbx_seq_one_letter_code
_entity_poly.pdbx_strand_id
1 'polypeptide(L)'
;MVSLAATSIAGPADLQLATTYQKGIALQGYWVSEKLDGVRARWDGHALYSRGGYRITAPAWFTRDFPSQPLDGELWIARGRFSEVSAAVRRVEPDSEEWRQIRFMIFDLPASPAPFSDRIEKMQALVAASSSYTLALIDQQPATTHDNLMRQLDKVVAGGGEGLMLHHGNSLYHDGRSQALLKVKIWQDAEARVVGHRQGKGKYQGMLGALEVETPDGRHFRLGSGFTDEERAHPPAIGSRVTYKYAGLTATGLPRFASFLRVRADFPASQGASAK
;
A
#
# COMPACT_ATOMS: atom_id res chain seq x y z
N MET A 1 -37.81 -27.23 2.18
CA MET A 1 -37.11 -26.21 2.99
C MET A 1 -35.79 -25.90 2.31
N VAL A 2 -35.74 -24.86 1.50
CA VAL A 2 -34.47 -24.37 0.93
C VAL A 2 -33.97 -23.31 1.90
N SER A 3 -32.90 -23.63 2.62
CA SER A 3 -32.23 -22.69 3.52
C SER A 3 -31.53 -21.64 2.65
N LEU A 4 -32.03 -20.39 2.68
CA LEU A 4 -31.28 -19.25 2.20
C LEU A 4 -30.11 -19.06 3.16
N ALA A 5 -28.91 -19.51 2.76
CA ALA A 5 -27.68 -19.09 3.40
C ALA A 5 -27.55 -17.58 3.18
N ALA A 6 -27.80 -16.80 4.23
CA ALA A 6 -27.56 -15.37 4.24
C ALA A 6 -26.08 -15.13 3.95
N THR A 7 -25.78 -14.62 2.76
CA THR A 7 -24.43 -14.22 2.37
C THR A 7 -24.06 -13.02 3.23
N SER A 8 -23.16 -13.24 4.20
CA SER A 8 -22.62 -12.19 5.04
C SER A 8 -21.98 -11.12 4.16
N ILE A 9 -22.54 -9.91 4.17
CA ILE A 9 -21.97 -8.75 3.47
C ILE A 9 -20.71 -8.35 4.24
N ALA A 10 -19.55 -8.47 3.59
CA ALA A 10 -18.28 -8.15 4.20
C ALA A 10 -18.23 -6.69 4.68
N GLY A 11 -18.04 -6.47 5.98
CA GLY A 11 -17.83 -5.15 6.56
C GLY A 11 -16.41 -4.61 6.30
N PRO A 12 -16.11 -3.34 6.61
CA PRO A 12 -14.76 -2.77 6.49
C PRO A 12 -13.69 -3.48 7.37
N ALA A 13 -14.11 -4.40 8.24
CA ALA A 13 -13.25 -5.26 9.06
C ALA A 13 -12.78 -6.54 8.33
N ASP A 14 -13.36 -6.90 7.19
CA ASP A 14 -13.24 -8.25 6.61
C ASP A 14 -12.21 -8.33 5.48
N LEU A 15 -11.13 -7.55 5.59
CA LEU A 15 -10.06 -7.52 4.61
C LEU A 15 -8.73 -7.93 5.24
N GLN A 16 -8.02 -8.84 4.58
CA GLN A 16 -6.64 -9.14 4.93
C GLN A 16 -5.75 -7.91 4.70
N LEU A 17 -4.97 -7.53 5.70
CA LEU A 17 -4.11 -6.34 5.71
C LEU A 17 -2.63 -6.73 5.77
N ALA A 18 -1.82 -6.07 4.94
CA ALA A 18 -0.38 -6.33 4.91
C ALA A 18 0.41 -5.59 6.00
N THR A 19 1.41 -6.25 6.57
CA THR A 19 2.47 -5.62 7.37
C THR A 19 3.68 -5.28 6.50
N THR A 20 4.79 -4.76 7.05
CA THR A 20 5.96 -4.34 6.27
C THR A 20 7.06 -5.39 6.37
N TYR A 21 7.64 -5.81 5.24
CA TYR A 21 8.79 -6.70 5.22
C TYR A 21 10.01 -6.05 5.90
N GLN A 22 10.76 -6.84 6.66
CA GLN A 22 12.03 -6.48 7.27
C GLN A 22 13.09 -7.51 6.90
N LYS A 23 14.34 -7.05 6.70
CA LYS A 23 15.47 -7.95 6.48
C LYS A 23 15.60 -8.92 7.65
N GLY A 24 15.77 -10.21 7.35
CA GLY A 24 15.84 -11.28 8.34
C GLY A 24 14.58 -12.15 8.40
N ILE A 25 13.45 -11.72 7.82
CA ILE A 25 12.29 -12.61 7.62
C ILE A 25 12.66 -13.68 6.60
N ALA A 26 12.44 -14.96 6.96
CA ALA A 26 12.63 -16.08 6.06
C ALA A 26 11.63 -16.00 4.89
N LEU A 27 12.15 -16.07 3.66
CA LEU A 27 11.35 -15.96 2.43
C LEU A 27 10.86 -17.30 1.89
N GLN A 28 11.35 -18.42 2.44
CA GLN A 28 10.91 -19.75 2.02
C GLN A 28 9.39 -19.89 2.17
N GLY A 29 8.72 -20.33 1.11
CA GLY A 29 7.27 -20.51 1.10
C GLY A 29 6.47 -19.24 0.83
N TYR A 30 7.10 -18.07 0.67
CA TYR A 30 6.40 -16.86 0.19
C TYR A 30 6.29 -16.84 -1.33
N TRP A 31 5.20 -16.26 -1.82
CA TRP A 31 5.01 -15.82 -3.19
C TRP A 31 5.20 -14.31 -3.28
N VAL A 32 5.76 -13.84 -4.38
CA VAL A 32 6.02 -12.45 -4.73
C VAL A 32 5.08 -12.02 -5.84
N SER A 33 4.46 -10.87 -5.68
CA SER A 33 3.69 -10.17 -6.72
C SER A 33 4.03 -8.68 -6.75
N GLU A 34 3.77 -8.01 -7.87
CA GLU A 34 3.85 -6.55 -7.90
C GLU A 34 2.77 -5.94 -7.01
N LYS A 35 3.16 -4.93 -6.21
CA LYS A 35 2.19 -4.09 -5.51
C LYS A 35 1.63 -3.05 -6.49
N LEU A 36 0.37 -3.22 -6.86
CA LEU A 36 -0.34 -2.26 -7.72
C LEU A 36 -0.84 -1.05 -6.90
N ASP A 37 -0.68 0.16 -7.43
CA ASP A 37 -1.24 1.42 -6.88
C ASP A 37 -2.57 1.72 -7.58
N GLY A 38 -3.62 0.97 -7.21
CA GLY A 38 -4.96 1.07 -7.79
C GLY A 38 -6.04 1.36 -6.74
N VAL A 39 -7.26 0.87 -6.98
CA VAL A 39 -8.34 0.89 -5.98
C VAL A 39 -8.73 -0.53 -5.59
N ARG A 40 -8.43 -0.92 -4.35
CA ARG A 40 -8.85 -2.21 -3.81
C ARG A 40 -10.37 -2.39 -3.89
N ALA A 41 -10.79 -3.52 -4.43
CA ALA A 41 -12.17 -3.92 -4.54
C ALA A 41 -12.37 -5.40 -4.20
N ARG A 42 -13.52 -5.71 -3.58
CA ARG A 42 -14.01 -7.08 -3.40
C ARG A 42 -15.18 -7.31 -4.34
N TRP A 43 -15.11 -8.39 -5.10
CA TRP A 43 -16.26 -8.95 -5.81
C TRP A 43 -16.96 -9.95 -4.90
N ASP A 44 -18.28 -9.85 -4.74
CA ASP A 44 -19.08 -10.77 -3.90
C ASP A 44 -19.80 -11.87 -4.69
N GLY A 45 -19.55 -11.96 -6.01
CA GLY A 45 -20.33 -12.80 -6.93
C GLY A 45 -21.33 -12.02 -7.79
N HIS A 46 -21.63 -10.76 -7.45
CA HIS A 46 -22.65 -9.94 -8.10
C HIS A 46 -22.24 -8.47 -8.29
N ALA A 47 -21.53 -7.88 -7.34
CA ALA A 47 -21.11 -6.49 -7.34
C ALA A 47 -19.71 -6.30 -6.76
N LEU A 48 -19.10 -5.17 -7.13
CA LEU A 48 -17.82 -4.72 -6.58
C LEU A 48 -18.06 -3.80 -5.38
N TYR A 49 -17.23 -3.97 -4.34
CA TYR A 49 -17.26 -3.15 -3.13
C TYR A 49 -15.86 -2.63 -2.83
N SER A 50 -15.77 -1.34 -2.51
CA SER A 50 -14.55 -0.70 -2.07
C SER A 50 -14.12 -1.21 -0.69
N ARG A 51 -12.88 -0.88 -0.32
CA ARG A 51 -12.36 -1.12 1.03
C ARG A 51 -13.25 -0.61 2.18
N GLY A 52 -14.00 0.47 1.96
CA GLY A 52 -14.91 1.03 2.96
C GLY A 52 -16.27 0.32 3.06
N GLY A 53 -16.51 -0.71 2.25
CA GLY A 53 -17.81 -1.38 2.14
C GLY A 53 -18.79 -0.69 1.18
N TYR A 54 -18.39 0.41 0.53
CA TYR A 54 -19.25 1.10 -0.45
C TYR A 54 -19.26 0.35 -1.78
N ARG A 55 -20.46 0.15 -2.33
CA ARG A 55 -20.65 -0.41 -3.67
C ARG A 55 -19.98 0.48 -4.73
N ILE A 56 -19.26 -0.14 -5.65
CA ILE A 56 -18.66 0.49 -6.81
C ILE A 56 -19.59 0.27 -8.00
N THR A 57 -20.06 1.36 -8.63
CA THR A 57 -20.89 1.29 -9.82
C THR A 57 -20.01 1.07 -11.04
N ALA A 58 -19.85 -0.18 -11.46
CA ALA A 58 -19.20 -0.53 -12.73
C ALA A 58 -20.23 -0.66 -13.86
N PRO A 59 -19.87 -0.37 -15.13
CA PRO A 59 -20.71 -0.74 -16.26
C PRO A 59 -21.02 -2.25 -16.25
N ALA A 60 -22.24 -2.65 -16.60
CA ALA A 60 -22.66 -4.05 -16.53
C ALA A 60 -21.80 -5.01 -17.38
N TRP A 61 -21.18 -4.50 -18.46
CA TRP A 61 -20.27 -5.28 -19.29
C TRP A 61 -18.93 -5.55 -18.60
N PHE A 62 -18.51 -4.76 -17.61
CA PHE A 62 -17.20 -4.86 -16.96
C PHE A 62 -17.07 -6.12 -16.11
N THR A 63 -18.14 -6.50 -15.41
CA THR A 63 -18.16 -7.72 -14.57
C THR A 63 -18.84 -8.90 -15.27
N ARG A 64 -19.10 -8.78 -16.58
CA ARG A 64 -19.65 -9.88 -17.36
C ARG A 64 -18.65 -11.04 -17.38
N ASP A 65 -19.16 -12.25 -17.22
CA ASP A 65 -18.40 -13.50 -17.17
C ASP A 65 -17.41 -13.60 -16.00
N PHE A 66 -17.56 -12.75 -14.97
CA PHE A 66 -16.87 -12.97 -13.70
C PHE A 66 -17.44 -14.23 -13.02
N PRO A 67 -16.60 -15.02 -12.33
CA PRO A 67 -17.10 -16.18 -11.60
C PRO A 67 -17.96 -15.73 -10.42
N SER A 68 -18.89 -16.57 -9.96
CA SER A 68 -19.82 -16.24 -8.87
C SER A 68 -19.18 -16.26 -7.48
N GLN A 69 -17.96 -16.78 -7.34
CA GLN A 69 -17.27 -16.81 -6.05
C GLN A 69 -16.66 -15.46 -5.69
N PRO A 70 -16.55 -15.14 -4.38
CA PRO A 70 -15.91 -13.91 -3.95
C PRO A 70 -14.43 -13.83 -4.34
N LEU A 71 -13.99 -12.64 -4.77
CA LEU A 71 -12.61 -12.35 -5.19
C LEU A 71 -12.12 -11.05 -4.53
N ASP A 72 -10.89 -11.04 -4.05
CA ASP A 72 -10.17 -9.82 -3.67
C ASP A 72 -9.23 -9.41 -4.81
N GLY A 73 -9.25 -8.12 -5.17
CA GLY A 73 -8.41 -7.60 -6.24
C GLY A 73 -8.22 -6.09 -6.18
N GLU A 74 -7.48 -5.60 -7.16
CA GLU A 74 -7.20 -4.18 -7.36
C GLU A 74 -7.79 -3.74 -8.71
N LEU A 75 -8.64 -2.72 -8.72
CA LEU A 75 -9.02 -2.03 -9.95
C LEU A 75 -7.82 -1.17 -10.39
N TRP A 76 -7.30 -1.45 -11.58
CA TRP A 76 -6.00 -0.91 -12.02
C TRP A 76 -5.99 -0.66 -13.54
N ILE A 77 -5.26 0.38 -13.96
CA ILE A 77 -5.07 0.75 -15.37
C ILE A 77 -3.64 0.43 -15.81
N ALA A 78 -2.69 1.15 -15.21
CA ALA A 78 -1.27 1.01 -15.45
C ALA A 78 -0.49 1.64 -14.28
N ARG A 79 0.83 1.44 -14.25
CA ARG A 79 1.73 2.12 -13.33
C ARG A 79 1.60 3.65 -13.46
N GLY A 80 1.61 4.36 -12.34
CA GLY A 80 1.48 5.82 -12.29
C GLY A 80 0.09 6.39 -12.60
N ARG A 81 -0.95 5.56 -12.83
CA ARG A 81 -2.31 6.00 -13.21
C ARG A 81 -3.32 5.96 -12.06
N PHE A 82 -2.86 5.98 -10.80
CA PHE A 82 -3.72 5.90 -9.61
C PHE A 82 -4.83 6.97 -9.61
N SER A 83 -4.49 8.23 -9.90
CA SER A 83 -5.44 9.34 -9.87
C SER A 83 -6.62 9.11 -10.82
N GLU A 84 -6.37 8.50 -11.98
CA GLU A 84 -7.36 8.28 -13.02
C GLU A 84 -8.27 7.11 -12.68
N VAL A 85 -7.73 5.95 -12.27
CA VAL A 85 -8.57 4.84 -11.82
C VAL A 85 -9.38 5.22 -10.58
N SER A 86 -8.81 6.02 -9.68
CA SER A 86 -9.50 6.50 -8.50
C SER A 86 -10.62 7.50 -8.83
N ALA A 87 -10.47 8.31 -9.88
CA ALA A 87 -11.54 9.18 -10.36
C ALA A 87 -12.69 8.37 -10.96
N ALA A 88 -12.38 7.45 -11.87
CA ALA A 88 -13.37 6.60 -12.56
C ALA A 88 -14.23 5.76 -11.59
N VAL A 89 -13.59 5.13 -10.60
CA VAL A 89 -14.25 4.26 -9.62
C VAL A 89 -15.17 5.03 -8.64
N ARG A 90 -14.93 6.34 -8.45
CA ARG A 90 -15.72 7.19 -7.55
C ARG A 90 -16.93 7.84 -8.21
N ARG A 91 -17.11 7.69 -9.53
CA ARG A 91 -18.27 8.25 -10.22
C ARG A 91 -19.55 7.51 -9.81
N VAL A 92 -20.63 8.28 -9.66
CA VAL A 92 -21.97 7.71 -9.44
C VAL A 92 -22.47 7.05 -10.73
N GLU A 93 -22.28 7.74 -11.86
CA GLU A 93 -22.56 7.23 -13.20
C GLU A 93 -21.24 6.86 -13.89
N PRO A 94 -21.01 5.58 -14.22
CA PRO A 94 -19.73 5.13 -14.75
C PRO A 94 -19.55 5.55 -16.21
N ASP A 95 -18.38 6.11 -16.53
CA ASP A 95 -17.98 6.42 -17.89
C ASP A 95 -17.40 5.19 -18.59
N SER A 96 -17.97 4.78 -19.72
CA SER A 96 -17.53 3.53 -20.39
C SER A 96 -16.09 3.62 -20.92
N GLU A 97 -15.62 4.78 -21.36
CA GLU A 97 -14.28 4.93 -21.95
C GLU A 97 -13.17 4.91 -20.89
N GLU A 98 -13.44 5.47 -19.71
CA GLU A 98 -12.57 5.31 -18.54
C GLU A 98 -12.47 3.82 -18.13
N TRP A 99 -13.61 3.13 -18.03
CA TRP A 99 -13.67 1.74 -17.58
C TRP A 99 -13.05 0.74 -18.56
N ARG A 100 -13.00 1.03 -19.87
CA ARG A 100 -12.31 0.17 -20.87
C ARG A 100 -10.83 -0.01 -20.59
N GLN A 101 -10.21 0.96 -19.94
CA GLN A 101 -8.80 0.94 -19.55
C GLN A 101 -8.55 0.19 -18.24
N ILE A 102 -9.60 -0.06 -17.46
CA ILE A 102 -9.49 -0.69 -16.14
C ILE A 102 -9.49 -2.22 -16.30
N ARG A 103 -8.74 -2.88 -15.42
CA ARG A 103 -8.79 -4.31 -15.15
C ARG A 103 -9.00 -4.54 -13.66
N PHE A 104 -9.71 -5.60 -13.32
CA PHE A 104 -9.79 -6.13 -11.98
C PHE A 104 -8.70 -7.19 -11.81
N MET A 105 -7.61 -6.78 -11.18
CA MET A 105 -6.40 -7.56 -10.97
C MET A 105 -6.54 -8.32 -9.66
N ILE A 106 -7.02 -9.56 -9.72
CA ILE A 106 -7.27 -10.39 -8.53
C ILE A 106 -5.98 -10.88 -7.91
N PHE A 107 -5.99 -11.02 -6.59
CA PHE A 107 -4.85 -11.51 -5.82
C PHE A 107 -5.24 -12.45 -4.68
N ASP A 108 -6.52 -12.62 -4.35
CA ASP A 108 -6.93 -13.65 -3.39
C ASP A 108 -8.40 -14.11 -3.53
N LEU A 109 -8.73 -15.22 -2.86
CA LEU A 109 -10.07 -15.83 -2.75
C LEU A 109 -10.54 -15.82 -1.28
N PRO A 110 -11.22 -14.76 -0.81
CA PRO A 110 -11.53 -14.57 0.61
C PRO A 110 -12.46 -15.63 1.21
N ALA A 111 -13.27 -16.30 0.39
CA ALA A 111 -14.16 -17.37 0.84
C ALA A 111 -13.50 -18.77 0.81
N SER A 112 -12.24 -18.89 0.35
CA SER A 112 -11.60 -20.19 0.21
C SER A 112 -10.92 -20.63 1.51
N PRO A 113 -11.18 -21.85 2.01
CA PRO A 113 -10.50 -22.38 3.20
C PRO A 113 -9.12 -22.95 2.87
N ALA A 114 -8.68 -22.90 1.61
CA ALA A 114 -7.42 -23.50 1.18
C ALA A 114 -6.22 -22.59 1.47
N PRO A 115 -5.00 -23.17 1.61
CA PRO A 115 -3.76 -22.40 1.64
C PRO A 115 -3.57 -21.51 0.42
N PHE A 116 -2.83 -20.40 0.56
CA PHE A 116 -2.64 -19.42 -0.51
C PHE A 116 -2.07 -20.02 -1.80
N SER A 117 -1.13 -20.97 -1.74
CA SER A 117 -0.60 -21.64 -2.94
C SER A 117 -1.72 -22.30 -3.76
N ASP A 118 -2.63 -23.02 -3.11
CA ASP A 118 -3.78 -23.66 -3.76
C ASP A 118 -4.78 -22.61 -4.26
N ARG A 119 -4.90 -21.46 -3.56
CA ARG A 119 -5.74 -20.34 -4.01
C ARG A 119 -5.19 -19.70 -5.29
N ILE A 120 -3.87 -19.65 -5.49
CA ILE A 120 -3.26 -19.20 -6.75
C ILE A 120 -3.71 -20.08 -7.90
N GLU A 121 -3.59 -21.41 -7.78
CA GLU A 121 -4.00 -22.35 -8.82
C GLU A 121 -5.50 -22.23 -9.15
N LYS A 122 -6.34 -22.06 -8.12
CA LYS A 122 -7.77 -21.81 -8.30
C LYS A 122 -8.03 -20.49 -9.04
N MET A 123 -7.34 -19.41 -8.68
CA MET A 123 -7.46 -18.13 -9.39
C MET A 123 -7.04 -18.24 -10.85
N GLN A 124 -5.96 -18.96 -11.15
CA GLN A 124 -5.52 -19.22 -12.52
C GLN A 124 -6.60 -19.95 -13.32
N ALA A 125 -7.20 -21.00 -12.75
CA ALA A 125 -8.28 -21.74 -13.39
C ALA A 125 -9.52 -20.88 -13.64
N LEU A 126 -9.89 -20.02 -12.69
CA LEU A 126 -11.05 -19.12 -12.83
C LEU A 126 -10.84 -18.06 -13.92
N VAL A 127 -9.65 -17.47 -13.98
CA VAL A 127 -9.30 -16.49 -15.02
C VAL A 127 -9.27 -17.18 -16.38
N ALA A 128 -8.70 -18.39 -16.48
CA ALA A 128 -8.66 -19.15 -17.73
C ALA A 128 -10.04 -19.61 -18.22
N ALA A 129 -10.99 -19.86 -17.31
CA ALA A 129 -12.36 -20.24 -17.64
C ALA A 129 -13.27 -19.05 -17.99
N SER A 130 -12.84 -17.82 -17.67
CA SER A 130 -13.60 -16.60 -17.95
C SER A 130 -13.26 -16.05 -19.34
N SER A 131 -14.27 -15.64 -20.10
CA SER A 131 -14.11 -14.86 -21.34
C SER A 131 -13.88 -13.36 -21.08
N SER A 132 -13.84 -12.94 -19.81
CA SER A 132 -13.79 -11.54 -19.43
C SER A 132 -12.40 -10.96 -19.59
N TYR A 133 -12.22 -10.05 -20.54
CA TYR A 133 -10.94 -9.36 -20.74
C TYR A 133 -10.59 -8.38 -19.59
N THR A 134 -11.57 -8.06 -18.74
CA THR A 134 -11.44 -7.16 -17.60
C THR A 134 -11.00 -7.87 -16.33
N LEU A 135 -10.99 -9.21 -16.30
CA LEU A 135 -10.53 -10.01 -15.18
C LEU A 135 -9.13 -10.55 -15.45
N ALA A 136 -8.20 -10.33 -14.52
CA ALA A 136 -6.85 -10.87 -14.63
C ALA A 136 -6.28 -11.21 -13.25
N LEU A 137 -5.38 -12.19 -13.18
CA LEU A 137 -4.64 -12.51 -11.97
C LEU A 137 -3.33 -11.73 -11.95
N ILE A 138 -2.97 -11.15 -10.79
CA ILE A 138 -1.63 -10.60 -10.59
C ILE A 138 -0.62 -11.75 -10.60
N ASP A 139 0.41 -11.65 -11.43
CA ASP A 139 1.50 -12.63 -11.51
C ASP A 139 2.10 -12.93 -10.13
N GLN A 140 2.18 -14.22 -9.82
CA GLN A 140 2.78 -14.74 -8.58
C GLN A 140 4.02 -15.56 -8.91
N GLN A 141 5.12 -15.29 -8.21
CA GLN A 141 6.39 -16.01 -8.37
C GLN A 141 6.94 -16.45 -7.01
N PRO A 142 7.54 -17.63 -6.86
CA PRO A 142 8.15 -18.02 -5.59
C PRO A 142 9.23 -17.03 -5.16
N ALA A 143 9.18 -16.60 -3.89
CA ALA A 143 10.25 -15.82 -3.30
C ALA A 143 11.50 -16.69 -3.15
N THR A 144 12.67 -16.05 -3.25
CA THR A 144 13.96 -16.74 -3.20
C THR A 144 14.82 -16.12 -2.10
N THR A 145 15.80 -15.30 -2.46
CA THR A 145 16.69 -14.64 -1.50
C THR A 145 16.32 -13.18 -1.32
N HIS A 146 16.75 -12.59 -0.20
CA HIS A 146 16.61 -11.16 0.05
C HIS A 146 17.18 -10.34 -1.11
N ASP A 147 18.39 -10.66 -1.58
CA ASP A 147 19.04 -9.90 -2.65
C ASP A 147 18.26 -9.99 -3.97
N ASN A 148 17.66 -11.15 -4.27
CA ASN A 148 16.83 -11.29 -5.47
C ASN A 148 15.53 -10.51 -5.35
N LEU A 149 14.89 -10.55 -4.18
CA LEU A 149 13.69 -9.76 -3.88
C LEU A 149 13.96 -8.26 -4.03
N MET A 150 15.12 -7.78 -3.54
CA MET A 150 15.51 -6.37 -3.68
C MET A 150 15.80 -6.00 -5.13
N ARG A 151 16.48 -6.84 -5.93
CA ARG A 151 16.66 -6.59 -7.37
C ARG A 151 15.33 -6.56 -8.13
N GLN A 152 14.40 -7.44 -7.81
CA GLN A 152 13.07 -7.45 -8.40
C GLN A 152 12.32 -6.16 -8.04
N LEU A 153 12.42 -5.72 -6.78
CA LEU A 153 11.83 -4.47 -6.30
C LEU A 153 12.41 -3.27 -7.05
N ASP A 154 13.74 -3.17 -7.17
CA ASP A 154 14.41 -2.09 -7.90
C ASP A 154 13.95 -2.02 -9.36
N LYS A 155 13.84 -3.18 -10.03
CA LYS A 155 13.33 -3.27 -11.40
C LYS A 155 11.89 -2.79 -11.51
N VAL A 156 11.01 -3.19 -10.58
CA VAL A 156 9.60 -2.76 -10.57
C VAL A 156 9.51 -1.25 -10.37
N VAL A 157 10.25 -0.70 -9.39
CA VAL A 157 10.24 0.74 -9.11
C VAL A 157 10.83 1.54 -10.27
N ALA A 158 11.95 1.09 -10.86
CA ALA A 158 12.55 1.75 -12.02
C ALA A 158 11.58 1.82 -13.21
N GLY A 159 10.69 0.83 -13.33
CA GLY A 159 9.61 0.82 -14.31
C GLY A 159 8.32 1.54 -13.87
N GLY A 160 8.33 2.29 -12.77
CA GLY A 160 7.20 3.09 -12.25
C GLY A 160 6.23 2.34 -11.33
N GLY A 161 6.53 1.11 -10.92
CA GLY A 161 5.69 0.31 -10.01
C GLY A 161 5.82 0.75 -8.55
N GLU A 162 4.84 0.42 -7.71
CA GLU A 162 4.82 0.90 -6.31
C GLU A 162 5.73 0.09 -5.39
N GLY A 163 5.92 -1.19 -5.67
CA GLY A 163 6.70 -2.10 -4.84
C GLY A 163 6.33 -3.56 -5.08
N LEU A 164 6.58 -4.41 -4.08
CA LEU A 164 6.19 -5.82 -4.13
C LEU A 164 5.29 -6.19 -2.94
N MET A 165 4.56 -7.28 -3.11
CA MET A 165 3.82 -7.98 -2.06
C MET A 165 4.42 -9.36 -1.87
N LEU A 166 4.50 -9.82 -0.62
CA LEU A 166 4.84 -11.17 -0.24
C LEU A 166 3.63 -11.82 0.43
N HIS A 167 3.25 -13.02 -0.01
CA HIS A 167 2.18 -13.79 0.61
C HIS A 167 2.61 -15.24 0.86
N HIS A 168 2.56 -15.67 2.12
CA HIS A 168 2.97 -17.01 2.52
C HIS A 168 2.02 -18.08 1.96
N GLY A 169 2.55 -19.03 1.20
CA GLY A 169 1.81 -20.08 0.49
C GLY A 169 0.96 -20.98 1.38
N ASN A 170 1.42 -21.26 2.61
CA ASN A 170 0.65 -22.10 3.54
C ASN A 170 -0.40 -21.32 4.36
N SER A 171 -0.54 -20.01 4.14
CA SER A 171 -1.45 -19.21 4.95
C SER A 171 -2.90 -19.43 4.54
N LEU A 172 -3.77 -19.54 5.54
CA LEU A 172 -5.22 -19.47 5.34
C LEU A 172 -5.61 -18.00 5.19
N TYR A 173 -6.71 -17.75 4.47
CA TYR A 173 -7.28 -16.42 4.42
C TYR A 173 -7.77 -16.05 5.83
N HIS A 174 -7.37 -14.88 6.32
CA HIS A 174 -7.78 -14.36 7.62
C HIS A 174 -7.92 -12.84 7.52
N ASP A 175 -8.89 -12.29 8.25
CA ASP A 175 -9.12 -10.85 8.25
C ASP A 175 -8.13 -10.13 9.16
N GLY A 176 -7.80 -8.89 8.81
CA GLY A 176 -6.84 -8.08 9.55
C GLY A 176 -5.38 -8.38 9.23
N ARG A 177 -4.47 -7.92 10.09
CA ARG A 177 -3.02 -7.97 9.83
C ARG A 177 -2.44 -9.32 10.21
N SER A 178 -1.59 -9.87 9.36
CA SER A 178 -0.69 -10.97 9.74
C SER A 178 0.71 -10.79 9.17
N GLN A 179 1.61 -11.64 9.66
CA GLN A 179 2.93 -11.83 9.06
C GLN A 179 2.85 -12.61 7.74
N ALA A 180 1.71 -13.23 7.40
CA ALA A 180 1.57 -13.98 6.17
C ALA A 180 1.47 -13.10 4.92
N LEU A 181 1.10 -11.82 5.07
CA LEU A 181 1.00 -10.86 3.98
C LEU A 181 1.88 -9.63 4.30
N LEU A 182 2.94 -9.43 3.52
CA LEU A 182 3.92 -8.36 3.72
C LEU A 182 4.00 -7.47 2.48
N LYS A 183 4.15 -6.17 2.68
CA LYS A 183 4.51 -5.23 1.62
C LYS A 183 6.02 -4.98 1.66
N VAL A 184 6.65 -5.06 0.51
CA VAL A 184 8.07 -4.73 0.30
C VAL A 184 8.12 -3.37 -0.37
N LYS A 185 8.72 -2.39 0.31
CA LYS A 185 8.87 -1.03 -0.20
C LYS A 185 10.34 -0.66 -0.13
N ILE A 186 10.82 0.06 -1.15
CA ILE A 186 12.09 0.76 -1.01
C ILE A 186 11.87 1.88 0.01
N TRP A 187 12.70 1.90 1.04
CA TRP A 187 12.89 3.08 1.85
C TRP A 187 14.06 3.83 1.22
N GLN A 188 13.78 4.99 0.67
CA GLN A 188 14.81 5.94 0.27
C GLN A 188 15.10 6.82 1.47
N ASP A 189 16.37 7.09 1.73
CA ASP A 189 16.78 8.05 2.73
C ASP A 189 17.10 9.37 2.04
N ALA A 190 16.65 10.47 2.64
CA ALA A 190 17.00 11.81 2.22
C ALA A 190 17.18 12.70 3.44
N GLU A 191 17.70 13.90 3.20
CA GLU A 191 17.96 14.88 4.23
C GLU A 191 17.05 16.07 4.08
N ALA A 192 16.69 16.67 5.21
CA ALA A 192 15.98 17.92 5.26
C ALA A 192 16.46 18.73 6.47
N ARG A 193 16.34 20.05 6.37
CA ARG A 193 16.61 20.98 7.47
C ARG A 193 15.34 21.17 8.28
N VAL A 194 15.45 21.15 9.60
CA VAL A 194 14.33 21.48 10.49
C VAL A 194 14.08 22.98 10.44
N VAL A 195 12.87 23.38 10.09
CA VAL A 195 12.46 24.79 9.99
C VAL A 195 11.39 25.17 11.01
N GLY A 196 10.76 24.18 11.66
CA GLY A 196 9.79 24.44 12.72
C GLY A 196 9.36 23.18 13.47
N HIS A 197 8.63 23.39 14.57
CA HIS A 197 8.03 22.33 15.36
C HIS A 197 6.51 22.49 15.40
N ARG A 198 5.78 21.38 15.39
CA ARG A 198 4.34 21.34 15.64
C ARG A 198 4.06 20.57 16.92
N GLN A 199 3.24 21.17 17.78
CA GLN A 199 2.86 20.58 19.05
C GLN A 199 2.00 19.32 18.84
N GLY A 200 2.24 18.29 19.65
CA GLY A 200 1.47 17.07 19.64
C GLY A 200 0.09 17.25 20.28
N LYS A 201 -0.78 16.28 20.01
CA LYS A 201 -2.14 16.19 20.58
C LYS A 201 -2.29 14.85 21.29
N GLY A 202 -3.28 14.73 22.20
CA GLY A 202 -3.53 13.50 22.94
C GLY A 202 -2.33 13.10 23.79
N LYS A 203 -1.84 11.86 23.63
CA LYS A 203 -0.66 11.36 24.38
C LYS A 203 0.62 12.17 24.21
N TYR A 204 0.71 13.01 23.16
CA TYR A 204 1.86 13.87 22.89
C TYR A 204 1.58 15.35 23.17
N GLN A 205 0.56 15.68 23.97
CA GLN A 205 0.30 17.05 24.39
C GLN A 205 1.49 17.58 25.22
N GLY A 206 1.94 18.80 24.92
CA GLY A 206 3.14 19.37 25.52
C GLY A 206 4.47 18.88 24.91
N MET A 207 4.44 17.90 24.01
CA MET A 207 5.62 17.34 23.34
C MET A 207 5.57 17.62 21.82
N LEU A 208 6.64 17.23 21.11
CA LEU A 208 6.67 17.29 19.66
C LEU A 208 5.61 16.36 19.04
N GLY A 209 4.76 16.93 18.21
CA GLY A 209 3.87 16.20 17.30
C GLY A 209 4.56 15.86 15.98
N ALA A 210 5.15 16.88 15.34
CA ALA A 210 5.86 16.74 14.08
C ALA A 210 6.93 17.83 13.90
N LEU A 211 8.02 17.50 13.19
CA LEU A 211 8.94 18.50 12.64
C LEU A 211 8.37 19.04 11.33
N GLU A 212 8.48 20.35 11.12
CA GLU A 212 8.41 20.96 9.79
C GLU A 212 9.81 21.01 9.23
N VAL A 213 9.98 20.49 8.03
CA VAL A 213 11.28 20.35 7.40
C VAL A 213 11.27 20.87 5.97
N GLU A 214 12.44 21.35 5.54
CA GLU A 214 12.71 21.87 4.19
C GLU A 214 13.78 21.00 3.53
N THR A 215 13.47 20.47 2.35
CA THR A 215 14.43 19.71 1.53
C THR A 215 15.45 20.64 0.85
N PRO A 216 16.60 20.12 0.36
CA PRO A 216 17.60 20.93 -0.35
C PRO A 216 17.07 21.70 -1.57
N ASP A 217 15.97 21.22 -2.17
CA ASP A 217 15.28 21.88 -3.28
C ASP A 217 14.09 22.76 -2.85
N GLY A 218 14.03 23.14 -1.58
CA GLY A 218 13.10 24.16 -1.04
C GLY A 218 11.68 23.66 -0.74
N ARG A 219 11.41 22.36 -0.88
CA ARG A 219 10.08 21.81 -0.60
C ARG A 219 9.88 21.62 0.89
N HIS A 220 8.67 21.96 1.34
CA HIS A 220 8.29 21.91 2.74
C HIS A 220 7.32 20.77 3.00
N PHE A 221 7.59 19.97 4.02
CA PHE A 221 6.67 18.93 4.48
C PHE A 221 6.86 18.64 5.97
N ARG A 222 6.06 17.71 6.51
CA ARG A 222 6.07 17.36 7.94
C ARG A 222 6.55 15.93 8.17
N LEU A 223 7.43 15.76 9.15
CA LEU A 223 7.81 14.46 9.71
C LEU A 223 7.08 14.28 11.04
N GLY A 224 6.04 13.45 11.07
CA GLY A 224 5.22 13.19 12.27
C GLY A 224 5.46 11.86 12.96
N SER A 225 6.30 11.00 12.38
CA SER A 225 6.57 9.63 12.84
C SER A 225 8.06 9.32 12.79
N GLY A 226 8.49 8.26 13.48
CA GLY A 226 9.89 7.84 13.56
C GLY A 226 10.64 8.32 14.81
N PHE A 227 10.00 9.16 15.64
CA PHE A 227 10.56 9.63 16.91
C PHE A 227 10.25 8.67 18.06
N THR A 228 11.25 8.44 18.89
CA THR A 228 11.08 7.93 20.26
C THR A 228 10.38 8.95 21.14
N ASP A 229 9.85 8.52 22.30
CA ASP A 229 9.20 9.45 23.24
C ASP A 229 10.20 10.46 23.82
N GLU A 230 11.47 10.07 23.98
CA GLU A 230 12.57 10.97 24.37
C GLU A 230 12.84 12.04 23.31
N GLU A 231 12.91 11.67 22.04
CA GLU A 231 13.05 12.64 20.93
C GLU A 231 11.81 13.52 20.77
N ARG A 232 10.64 13.12 21.30
CA ARG A 232 9.47 14.01 21.35
C ARG A 232 9.54 14.99 22.50
N ALA A 233 10.14 14.61 23.63
CA ALA A 233 10.39 15.51 24.75
C ALA A 233 11.49 16.53 24.41
N HIS A 234 12.53 16.07 23.70
CA HIS A 234 13.70 16.86 23.31
C HIS A 234 13.87 16.83 21.78
N PRO A 235 13.03 17.57 21.03
CA PRO A 235 13.02 17.50 19.58
C PRO A 235 14.30 18.04 18.93
N PRO A 236 14.69 17.53 17.75
CA PRO A 236 15.78 18.12 16.97
C PRO A 236 15.59 19.62 16.77
N ALA A 237 16.60 20.41 17.15
CA ALA A 237 16.51 21.87 17.13
C ALA A 237 16.23 22.43 15.73
N ILE A 238 15.55 23.56 15.66
CA ILE A 238 15.40 24.32 14.41
C ILE A 238 16.79 24.65 13.86
N GLY A 239 16.97 24.44 12.56
CA GLY A 239 18.25 24.58 11.87
C GLY A 239 19.05 23.28 11.76
N SER A 240 18.76 22.26 12.58
CA SER A 240 19.43 20.96 12.48
C SER A 240 19.09 20.25 11.16
N ARG A 241 20.00 19.38 10.71
CA ARG A 241 19.77 18.51 9.55
C ARG A 241 19.41 17.10 10.03
N VAL A 242 18.32 16.57 9.49
CA VAL A 242 17.80 15.26 9.84
C VAL A 242 17.80 14.36 8.61
N THR A 243 18.12 13.09 8.81
CA THR A 243 17.85 12.06 7.82
C THR A 243 16.43 11.53 8.07
N TYR A 244 15.66 11.40 7.01
CA TYR A 244 14.36 10.76 7.02
C TYR A 244 14.33 9.69 5.94
N LYS A 245 13.55 8.63 6.20
CA LYS A 245 13.21 7.64 5.18
C LYS A 245 11.84 7.90 4.61
N TYR A 246 11.64 7.54 3.36
CA TYR A 246 10.36 7.67 2.66
C TYR A 246 10.21 6.60 1.59
N ALA A 247 8.98 6.38 1.11
CA ALA A 247 8.67 5.35 0.11
C ALA A 247 8.05 5.98 -1.14
N GLY A 248 8.90 6.51 -2.02
CA GLY A 248 8.49 7.18 -3.26
C GLY A 248 7.96 8.61 -3.05
N LEU A 249 7.62 9.30 -4.14
CA LEU A 249 7.15 10.69 -4.11
C LEU A 249 5.65 10.78 -4.47
N THR A 250 4.97 11.84 -4.02
CA THR A 250 3.62 12.21 -4.47
C THR A 250 3.69 12.80 -5.88
N ALA A 251 2.53 13.01 -6.53
CA ALA A 251 2.45 13.73 -7.81
C ALA A 251 3.06 15.15 -7.74
N THR A 252 3.05 15.77 -6.56
CA THR A 252 3.69 17.08 -6.30
C THR A 252 5.17 16.95 -5.89
N GLY A 253 5.74 15.74 -5.97
CA GLY A 253 7.12 15.44 -5.63
C GLY A 253 7.41 15.28 -4.14
N LEU A 254 6.44 15.39 -3.23
CA LEU A 254 6.72 15.29 -1.79
C LEU A 254 6.95 13.82 -1.36
N PRO A 255 7.84 13.57 -0.38
CA PRO A 255 8.06 12.22 0.16
C PRO A 255 6.77 11.55 0.69
N ARG A 256 6.42 10.35 0.18
CA ARG A 256 5.32 9.52 0.71
C ARG A 256 5.77 8.73 1.93
N PHE A 257 4.91 8.64 2.94
CA PHE A 257 5.14 7.86 4.16
C PHE A 257 6.46 8.22 4.89
N ALA A 258 6.85 9.49 4.84
CA ALA A 258 8.11 9.92 5.42
C ALA A 258 8.13 9.79 6.95
N SER A 259 9.24 9.28 7.48
CA SER A 259 9.48 9.14 8.91
C SER A 259 10.91 9.52 9.25
N PHE A 260 11.07 10.20 10.37
CA PHE A 260 12.38 10.56 10.93
C PHE A 260 13.22 9.30 11.17
N LEU A 261 14.53 9.38 10.89
CA LEU A 261 15.49 8.34 11.21
C LEU A 261 16.47 8.78 12.29
N ARG A 262 17.16 9.90 12.08
CA ARG A 262 18.19 10.41 12.99
C ARG A 262 18.55 11.86 12.69
N VAL A 263 19.11 12.54 13.67
CA VAL A 263 19.84 13.80 13.46
C VAL A 263 21.20 13.48 12.82
N ARG A 264 21.63 14.30 11.86
CA ARG A 264 22.96 14.18 11.25
C ARG A 264 24.00 14.90 12.12
N ALA A 265 25.08 14.21 12.48
CA ALA A 265 26.10 14.71 13.41
C ALA A 265 26.99 15.83 12.83
N ASP A 266 26.99 16.03 11.51
CA ASP A 266 28.03 16.81 10.82
C ASP A 266 27.69 18.29 10.58
N PHE A 267 26.59 18.80 11.15
CA PHE A 267 26.23 20.22 11.04
C PHE A 267 26.14 20.82 12.44
N PRO A 268 27.15 21.57 12.91
CA PRO A 268 27.01 22.28 14.17
C PRO A 268 25.83 23.24 14.05
N ALA A 269 24.94 23.21 15.06
CA ALA A 269 23.97 24.27 15.24
C ALA A 269 24.76 25.58 15.26
N SER A 270 24.53 26.45 14.28
CA SER A 270 25.11 27.79 14.28
C SER A 270 24.70 28.46 15.59
N GLN A 271 25.65 28.60 16.51
CA GLN A 271 25.46 29.36 17.74
C GLN A 271 25.18 30.80 17.35
N GLY A 272 23.91 31.21 17.49
CA GLY A 272 23.47 32.57 17.29
C GLY A 272 23.62 33.38 18.57
N ALA A 273 24.68 34.19 18.59
CA ALA A 273 24.83 35.48 19.26
C ALA A 273 24.57 35.57 20.78
N SER A 274 25.69 35.55 21.52
CA SER A 274 25.85 36.43 22.68
C SER A 274 25.84 37.88 22.18
N ALA A 275 24.93 38.69 22.71
CA ALA A 275 25.04 40.14 22.70
C ALA A 275 24.65 40.64 24.09
N LYS A 276 25.56 41.42 24.66
CA LYS A 276 25.42 42.19 25.89
C LYS A 276 24.26 43.17 25.81
#